data_AF-A0A3A9GYX8-F1
#
_entry.id   AF-A0A3A9GYX8-F1
#
_cell.length_a   1.000
_cell.length_b   1.000
_cell.length_c   1.000
_cell.angle_alpha   90.00
_cell.angle_beta   90.00
_cell.angle_gamma   90.00
#
_symmetry.space_group_name_H-M   'P 1'
#
loop_
_entity.id
_entity.type
_entity.pdbx_description
1 polymer ?
#
loop_
_entity_poly.entity_id
_entity_poly.type
_entity_poly.pdbx_seq_one_letter_code
_entity_poly.pdbx_strand_id
1 'polypeptide(L)'
;MNKFFEKIYDDIIYYEKDFIEVDKKINREIDNLVECYGLQQTETNLEELKSLLYEITRISQREGFFLGMRYALRGFVLFLLS
;
A
#
# COMPACT_ATOMS: atom_id res chain seq x y z
N MET A 1 -13.72 -0.39 -10.40
CA MET A 1 -12.48 -0.72 -11.15
C MET A 1 -12.72 -1.96 -12.01
N ASN A 2 -11.81 -2.32 -12.91
CA ASN A 2 -11.91 -3.60 -13.63
C ASN A 2 -11.45 -4.72 -12.67
N LYS A 3 -12.35 -5.69 -12.39
CA LYS A 3 -12.13 -6.85 -11.50
C LYS A 3 -10.85 -7.62 -11.79
N PHE A 4 -10.36 -7.56 -13.03
CA PHE A 4 -9.11 -8.20 -13.43
C PHE A 4 -7.89 -7.58 -12.74
N PHE A 5 -7.80 -6.25 -12.65
CA PHE A 5 -6.68 -5.59 -11.98
C PHE A 5 -6.73 -5.80 -10.47
N GLU A 6 -7.94 -5.83 -9.89
CA GLU A 6 -8.13 -6.19 -8.47
C GLU A 6 -7.55 -7.58 -8.21
N LYS A 7 -7.90 -8.56 -9.06
CA LYS A 7 -7.34 -9.91 -8.95
C LYS A 7 -5.82 -9.96 -9.12
N ILE A 8 -5.25 -9.22 -10.07
CA ILE A 8 -3.78 -9.15 -10.23
C ILE A 8 -3.13 -8.60 -8.97
N TYR A 9 -3.69 -7.55 -8.40
CA TYR A 9 -3.12 -6.96 -7.20
C TYR A 9 -3.17 -7.94 -6.02
N ASP A 10 -4.37 -8.46 -5.72
CA ASP A 10 -4.61 -9.29 -4.54
C ASP A 10 -3.93 -10.66 -4.63
N ASP A 11 -3.90 -11.29 -5.82
CA ASP A 11 -3.39 -12.66 -5.98
C ASP A 11 -1.90 -12.73 -6.36
N ILE A 12 -1.34 -11.65 -6.91
CA ILE A 12 0.03 -11.66 -7.44
C ILE A 12 0.86 -10.59 -6.75
N ILE A 13 0.54 -9.32 -6.99
CA ILE A 13 1.40 -8.20 -6.58
C ILE A 13 1.60 -8.17 -5.07
N TYR A 14 0.56 -8.44 -4.29
CA TYR A 14 0.62 -8.49 -2.83
C TYR A 14 1.63 -9.51 -2.29
N TYR A 15 1.91 -10.57 -3.04
CA TYR A 15 2.84 -11.63 -2.67
C TYR A 15 4.22 -11.51 -3.32
N GLU A 16 4.42 -10.51 -4.19
CA GLU A 16 5.71 -10.27 -4.82
C GLU A 16 6.75 -9.83 -3.78
N LYS A 17 7.99 -10.30 -3.97
CA LYS A 17 9.08 -10.05 -3.02
C LYS A 17 9.31 -8.55 -2.78
N ASP A 18 9.31 -7.77 -3.86
CA ASP A 18 9.52 -6.32 -3.79
C ASP A 18 8.40 -5.62 -3.02
N PHE A 19 7.15 -6.09 -3.19
CA PHE A 19 6.01 -5.57 -2.44
C PHE A 19 6.15 -5.89 -0.95
N ILE A 20 6.53 -7.12 -0.61
CA ILE A 20 6.78 -7.54 0.79
C ILE A 20 7.89 -6.70 1.44
N GLU A 21 8.96 -6.36 0.70
CA GLU A 21 10.03 -5.51 1.21
C GLU A 21 9.56 -4.07 1.48
N VAL A 22 8.73 -3.52 0.58
CA VAL A 22 8.10 -2.21 0.78
C VAL A 22 7.15 -2.23 1.97
N ASP A 23 6.31 -3.26 2.09
CA ASP A 23 5.36 -3.41 3.19
C ASP A 23 6.08 -3.48 4.55
N LYS A 24 7.15 -4.28 4.64
CA LYS A 24 8.03 -4.32 5.84
C LYS A 24 8.61 -2.96 6.19
N LYS A 25 8.99 -2.15 5.19
CA LYS A 25 9.50 -0.79 5.43
C LYS A 25 8.39 0.09 6.00
N ILE A 26 7.18 0.03 5.44
CA ILE A 26 6.05 0.83 5.92
C ILE A 26 5.67 0.43 7.35
N ASN A 27 5.63 -0.87 7.67
CA ASN A 27 5.30 -1.35 9.00
C ASN A 27 6.28 -0.81 10.07
N ARG A 28 7.58 -0.75 9.74
CA ARG A 28 8.58 -0.12 10.64
C ARG A 28 8.33 1.38 10.83
N GLU A 29 7.95 2.10 9.79
CA GLU A 29 7.62 3.53 9.92
C GLU A 29 6.36 3.75 10.75
N ILE A 30 5.36 2.87 10.61
CA ILE A 30 4.16 2.89 11.46
C ILE A 30 4.54 2.67 12.92
N ASP A 31 5.37 1.66 13.23
CA ASP A 31 5.82 1.40 14.59
C ASP A 31 6.61 2.60 15.15
N ASN A 32 7.52 3.20 14.38
CA ASN A 32 8.25 4.40 14.77
C ASN A 32 7.30 5.58 15.09
N LEU A 33 6.28 5.80 14.27
CA LEU A 33 5.30 6.87 14.48
C LEU A 33 4.50 6.64 15.76
N VAL A 34 4.07 5.41 16.00
CA VAL A 34 3.31 5.05 17.19
C VAL A 34 4.18 5.15 18.44
N GLU A 35 5.45 4.76 18.39
CA GLU A 35 6.39 4.98 19.50
C GLU A 35 6.63 6.46 19.79
N CYS A 36 6.81 7.29 18.75
CA CYS A 36 7.09 8.72 18.93
C CYS A 36 5.90 9.51 19.47
N TYR A 37 4.69 9.21 18.99
CA TYR A 37 3.50 10.03 19.25
C TYR A 37 2.46 9.34 20.14
N GLY A 38 2.64 8.05 20.44
CA GLY A 38 1.71 7.24 21.23
C GLY A 38 1.91 7.30 22.73
N LEU A 39 2.98 7.95 23.22
CA LEU A 39 3.40 7.93 24.63
C LEU A 39 2.37 8.45 25.65
N GLN A 40 1.29 9.10 25.21
CA GLN A 40 0.20 9.60 26.07
C GLN A 40 -1.11 8.82 25.94
N GLN A 41 -1.14 7.75 25.15
CA GLN A 41 -2.35 6.98 24.88
C GLN A 41 -2.39 5.66 25.66
N THR A 42 -3.60 5.17 25.93
CA THR A 42 -3.82 3.83 26.49
C THR A 42 -3.48 2.76 25.44
N GLU A 43 -3.12 1.54 25.88
CA GLU A 43 -2.81 0.42 24.96
C GLU A 43 -3.92 0.16 23.94
N THR A 44 -5.19 0.23 24.36
CA THR A 44 -6.35 0.05 23.46
C THR A 44 -6.36 1.08 22.33
N ASN A 45 -6.09 2.35 22.63
CA ASN A 45 -6.09 3.41 21.62
C ASN A 45 -4.88 3.30 20.68
N LEU A 46 -3.76 2.77 21.16
CA LEU A 46 -2.56 2.53 20.34
C LEU A 46 -2.78 1.43 19.32
N GLU A 47 -3.42 0.32 19.71
CA GLU A 47 -3.75 -0.77 18.80
C GLU A 47 -4.79 -0.33 17.75
N GLU A 48 -5.80 0.46 18.14
CA GLU A 48 -6.74 1.05 17.19
C GLU A 48 -6.04 1.99 16.20
N LEU A 49 -5.12 2.84 16.67
CA LEU A 49 -4.34 3.72 15.81
C LEU A 49 -3.47 2.92 14.82
N LYS A 50 -2.78 1.88 15.29
CA LYS A 50 -2.02 0.97 14.42
C LYS A 50 -2.90 0.34 13.36
N SER A 51 -4.06 -0.18 13.74
CA SER A 51 -5.03 -0.78 12.82
C SER A 51 -5.45 0.21 11.71
N LEU A 52 -5.78 1.45 12.08
CA LEU A 52 -6.15 2.50 11.13
C LEU A 52 -5.01 2.86 10.17
N LEU A 53 -3.77 2.93 10.66
CA LEU A 53 -2.59 3.20 9.83
C LEU A 53 -2.31 2.06 8.85
N TYR A 54 -2.48 0.81 9.27
CA TYR A 54 -2.38 -0.35 8.38
C TYR A 54 -3.48 -0.34 7.31
N GLU A 55 -4.72 0.00 7.68
CA GLU A 55 -5.82 0.09 6.73
C GLU A 55 -5.58 1.16 5.66
N ILE A 56 -5.21 2.38 6.08
CA ILE A 56 -4.88 3.48 5.17
C ILE A 56 -3.72 3.10 4.25
N THR A 57 -2.70 2.43 4.78
CA THR A 57 -1.57 1.93 4.00
C THR A 57 -2.03 0.95 2.93
N ARG A 58 -2.85 -0.05 3.29
CA ARG A 58 -3.35 -1.05 2.36
C ARG A 58 -4.17 -0.43 1.23
N ILE A 59 -5.05 0.52 1.56
CA ILE A 59 -5.82 1.27 0.57
C ILE A 59 -4.87 2.04 -0.34
N SER A 60 -3.90 2.75 0.22
CA SER A 60 -2.97 3.58 -0.53
C SER A 60 -2.10 2.77 -1.49
N GLN A 61 -1.60 1.61 -1.06
CA GLN A 61 -0.82 0.70 -1.91
C GLN A 61 -1.66 0.19 -3.09
N ARG A 62 -2.92 -0.21 -2.84
CA ARG A 62 -3.83 -0.71 -3.87
C ARG A 62 -4.19 0.38 -4.89
N GLU A 63 -4.60 1.56 -4.42
CA GLU A 63 -4.92 2.68 -5.30
C GLU A 63 -3.68 3.17 -6.07
N GLY A 64 -2.51 3.16 -5.42
CA GLY A 64 -1.22 3.48 -6.05
C GLY A 64 -0.88 2.53 -7.19
N PHE A 65 -1.08 1.23 -7.01
CA PHE A 65 -0.91 0.24 -8.08
C PHE A 65 -1.84 0.51 -9.27
N PHE A 66 -3.13 0.74 -9.02
CA PHE A 66 -4.09 1.02 -10.10
C PHE A 66 -3.74 2.29 -10.86
N LEU A 67 -3.33 3.34 -10.16
CA LEU A 67 -2.90 4.59 -10.77
C LEU A 67 -1.64 4.35 -11.63
N GLY A 68 -0.64 3.65 -11.08
CA GLY A 68 0.58 3.29 -11.79
C GLY A 68 0.32 2.50 -13.07
N MET A 69 -0.50 1.45 -12.99
CA MET A 69 -0.87 0.63 -14.15
C MET A 69 -1.60 1.43 -15.24
N ARG A 70 -2.51 2.34 -14.84
CA ARG A 70 -3.21 3.20 -15.81
C ARG A 70 -2.23 4.03 -16.63
N TYR A 71 -1.24 4.65 -15.99
CA TYR A 71 -0.27 5.48 -16.69
C TYR A 71 0.80 4.68 -17.42
N ALA A 72 1.22 3.53 -16.88
CA ALA A 72 2.16 2.62 -17.54
C ALA A 72 1.58 2.11 -18.87
N LEU A 73 0.33 1.63 -18.88
CA LEU A 73 -0.35 1.19 -20.10
C LEU A 73 -0.53 2.33 -21.09
N ARG A 74 -0.92 3.51 -20.63
CA ARG A 74 -1.04 4.70 -21.48
C ARG A 74 0.30 5.08 -22.12
N GLY A 75 1.38 5.06 -21.34
CA GLY A 75 2.74 5.34 -21.81
C GLY A 75 3.20 4.30 -22.82
N PHE A 76 2.94 3.02 -22.56
CA PHE A 76 3.27 1.93 -23.49
C PHE A 76 2.55 2.06 -24.83
N VAL A 77 1.25 2.37 -24.82
CA VAL A 77 0.48 2.61 -26.06
C VAL A 77 1.03 3.81 -26.84
N LEU A 78 1.38 4.90 -26.15
CA LEU A 78 1.98 6.07 -26.79
C LEU A 78 3.34 5.74 -27.42
N PHE A 79 4.17 4.96 -26.72
CA PHE A 79 5.48 4.52 -27.23
C PHE A 79 5.36 3.61 -28.46
N LEU A 80 4.33 2.77 -28.54
CA LEU A 80 4.11 1.92 -29.72
C LEU A 80 3.59 2.67 -30.95
N LEU A 81 2.98 3.85 -30.75
CA LEU A 81 2.40 4.67 -31.81
C LEU A 81 3.33 5.79 -32.30
N SER A 82 4.49 5.98 -31.64
CA SER A 82 5.56 6.90 -32.04
C SER A 82 6.61 6.22 -32.91
#